data_AF-A0A662UWX5-F1
#
_entry.id   AF-A0A662UWX5-F1
#
_cell.length_a   1.000
_cell.length_b   1.000
_cell.length_c   1.000
_cell.angle_alpha   90.00
_cell.angle_beta   90.00
_cell.angle_gamma   90.00
#
_symmetry.space_group_name_H-M   'P 1'
#
loop_
_entity.id
_entity.type
_entity.pdbx_description
1 polymer ?
#
loop_
_entity_poly.entity_id
_entity_poly.type
_entity_poly.pdbx_seq_one_letter_code
_entity_poly.pdbx_strand_id
1 'polypeptide(L)'
;MSWKPLVIILVILITSLGLIIYNSNTNDKALVFKILPDKDLLRKFLESQYIEEAGLLRASVYPTTDDSYKIFVANDNVLGARALAVLGSPLADDVLTTLNNVYQGGFNGRIEILLGIDIEGKFYEPYFIELGTVYSSKLGFNLTIYKEVYNENKEMTNWYKYADLVVYRGLDSLLEGSRSEAERWFINMTKSWNGYGFYDEFVKNNEEKYGKKLYQVYKCALFVYFYRALYYANSDIIRDYNHILSKCLEIIVMAQDSEYGSIHTDYEVRNGEIVITGDMNVETTSIVVLALYSNYPEMIGKRMIK
;
A
#
# COMPACT_ATOMS: atom_id res chain seq x y z
N MET A 1 50.24 22.22 31.96
CA MET A 1 49.17 22.09 30.93
C MET A 1 47.84 22.42 31.60
N SER A 2 47.15 23.48 31.18
CA SER A 2 45.89 23.94 31.78
C SER A 2 44.76 22.96 31.47
N TRP A 3 44.00 22.52 32.47
CA TRP A 3 42.92 21.53 32.33
C TRP A 3 41.62 22.13 31.73
N LYS A 4 41.56 23.46 31.62
CA LYS A 4 40.39 24.21 31.13
C LYS A 4 39.95 23.86 29.69
N PRO A 5 40.85 23.61 28.71
CA PRO A 5 40.44 23.24 27.35
C PRO A 5 39.76 21.86 27.29
N LEU A 6 40.21 20.91 28.10
CA LEU A 6 39.66 19.55 28.17
C LEU A 6 38.22 19.53 28.69
N VAL A 7 37.91 20.37 29.67
CA VAL A 7 36.55 20.49 30.21
C VAL A 7 35.58 21.07 29.18
N ILE A 8 36.01 22.06 28.40
CA ILE A 8 35.17 22.67 27.35
C ILE A 8 34.87 21.67 26.23
N ILE A 9 35.86 20.90 25.79
CA ILE A 9 35.67 19.87 24.76
C ILE A 9 34.71 18.77 25.25
N LEU A 10 34.84 18.35 26.51
CA LEU A 10 33.96 17.33 27.10
C LEU A 10 32.51 17.82 27.19
N VAL A 11 32.27 19.08 27.56
CA VAL A 11 30.92 19.66 27.62
C VAL A 11 30.28 19.73 26.23
N ILE A 12 31.03 20.15 25.20
CA ILE A 12 30.53 20.21 23.81
C ILE A 12 30.21 18.81 23.27
N LEU A 13 31.01 17.80 23.62
CA LEU A 13 30.74 16.42 23.25
C LEU A 13 29.49 15.87 23.94
N ILE A 14 29.31 16.14 25.24
CA ILE A 14 28.13 15.66 25.99
C ILE A 14 26.85 16.36 25.51
N THR A 15 26.90 17.66 25.23
CA THR A 15 25.71 18.38 24.73
C THR A 15 25.37 18.00 23.31
N SER A 16 26.35 17.79 22.43
CA SER A 16 26.09 17.31 21.06
C SER A 16 25.56 15.87 21.05
N LEU A 17 26.10 14.98 21.89
CA LEU A 17 25.58 13.62 22.05
C LEU A 17 24.17 13.60 22.66
N GLY A 18 23.91 14.47 23.65
CA GLY A 18 22.59 14.65 24.25
C GLY A 18 21.54 15.16 23.25
N LEU A 19 21.91 16.10 22.37
CA LEU A 19 21.05 16.59 21.28
C LEU A 19 20.79 15.51 20.22
N ILE A 20 21.79 14.71 19.87
CA ILE A 20 21.63 13.59 18.92
C ILE A 20 20.70 12.51 19.51
N ILE A 21 20.90 12.11 20.76
CA ILE A 21 20.07 11.10 21.44
C ILE A 21 18.65 11.63 21.69
N TYR A 22 18.49 12.90 22.03
CA TYR A 22 17.18 13.52 22.20
C TYR A 22 16.40 13.58 20.88
N ASN A 23 17.02 14.04 19.79
CA ASN A 23 16.38 14.07 18.48
C ASN A 23 16.07 12.67 17.92
N SER A 24 16.92 11.66 18.19
CA SER A 24 16.62 10.29 17.79
C SER A 24 15.44 9.70 18.59
N ASN A 25 15.31 10.04 19.88
CA ASN A 25 14.23 9.52 20.73
C ASN A 25 12.90 10.29 20.62
N THR A 26 12.88 11.52 20.11
CA THR A 26 11.62 12.28 19.91
C THR A 26 11.00 12.04 18.55
N ASN A 27 11.78 11.73 17.52
CA ASN A 27 11.25 11.51 16.16
C ASN A 27 10.69 10.10 15.91
N ASP A 28 10.97 9.11 16.76
CA ASP A 28 10.42 7.75 16.60
C ASP A 28 9.15 7.49 17.41
N LYS A 29 8.74 8.41 18.30
CA LYS A 29 7.56 8.23 19.15
C LYS A 29 6.22 8.54 18.48
N ALA A 30 6.21 9.19 17.32
CA ALA A 30 4.96 9.72 16.76
C ALA A 30 4.12 8.70 15.97
N LEU A 31 4.69 7.58 15.56
CA LEU A 31 4.02 6.53 14.77
C LEU A 31 4.05 5.18 15.47
N VAL A 32 3.62 5.17 16.74
CA VAL A 32 3.39 3.90 17.46
C VAL A 32 1.99 3.40 17.13
N PHE A 33 1.91 2.44 16.22
CA PHE A 33 0.67 1.72 15.96
C PHE A 33 0.37 0.76 17.12
N LYS A 34 -0.76 0.98 17.80
CA LYS A 34 -1.15 0.17 18.96
C LYS A 34 -1.73 -1.19 18.57
N ILE A 35 -2.27 -1.31 17.35
CA ILE A 35 -2.92 -2.51 16.85
C ILE A 35 -2.50 -2.66 15.38
N LEU A 36 -1.98 -3.83 15.04
CA LEU A 36 -1.54 -4.18 13.69
C LEU A 36 -1.99 -5.61 13.38
N PRO A 37 -2.25 -5.95 12.10
CA PRO A 37 -2.54 -7.32 11.70
C PRO A 37 -1.40 -8.28 12.04
N ASP A 38 -1.69 -9.55 12.24
CA ASP A 38 -0.66 -10.58 12.47
C ASP A 38 0.23 -10.71 11.22
N LYS A 39 1.51 -10.39 11.38
CA LYS A 39 2.52 -10.38 10.30
C LYS A 39 2.78 -11.78 9.74
N ASP A 40 2.77 -12.81 10.58
CA ASP A 40 3.03 -14.18 10.16
C ASP A 40 1.86 -14.77 9.38
N LEU A 41 0.64 -14.41 9.74
CA LEU A 41 -0.56 -14.79 8.99
C LEU A 41 -0.58 -14.17 7.59
N LEU A 42 -0.24 -12.87 7.46
CA LEU A 42 -0.12 -12.21 6.15
C LEU A 42 0.94 -12.90 5.27
N ARG A 43 2.06 -13.31 5.86
CA ARG A 43 3.14 -14.00 5.15
C ARG A 43 2.68 -15.36 4.65
N LYS A 44 2.11 -16.18 5.53
CA LYS A 44 1.60 -17.51 5.17
C LYS A 44 0.54 -17.43 4.08
N PHE A 45 -0.32 -16.42 4.14
CA PHE A 45 -1.28 -16.16 3.08
C PHE A 45 -0.59 -15.95 1.73
N LEU A 46 0.31 -14.97 1.62
CA LEU A 46 0.99 -14.67 0.36
C LEU A 46 1.79 -15.87 -0.17
N GLU A 47 2.49 -16.58 0.73
CA GLU A 47 3.21 -17.83 0.38
C GLU A 47 2.25 -18.90 -0.16
N SER A 48 1.05 -19.02 0.41
CA SER A 48 0.05 -19.99 -0.03
C SER A 48 -0.49 -19.72 -1.44
N GLN A 49 -0.40 -18.47 -1.93
CA GLN A 49 -0.85 -18.10 -3.27
C GLN A 49 0.18 -18.39 -4.35
N TYR A 50 1.41 -18.77 -4.00
CA TYR A 50 2.44 -19.12 -4.97
C TYR A 50 2.06 -20.35 -5.80
N ILE A 51 2.19 -20.19 -7.12
CA ILE A 51 1.96 -21.19 -8.16
C ILE A 51 3.31 -21.50 -8.81
N GLU A 52 3.87 -22.65 -8.46
CA GLU A 52 5.20 -23.06 -8.90
C GLU A 52 5.31 -23.10 -10.42
N GLU A 53 4.28 -23.59 -11.12
CA GLU A 53 4.27 -23.69 -12.58
C GLU A 53 4.28 -22.32 -13.28
N ALA A 54 3.81 -21.27 -12.59
CA ALA A 54 3.81 -19.91 -13.10
C ALA A 54 5.02 -19.09 -12.62
N GLY A 55 5.63 -19.48 -11.49
CA GLY A 55 6.59 -18.66 -10.76
C GLY A 55 5.98 -17.37 -10.18
N LEU A 56 4.66 -17.34 -9.99
CA LEU A 56 3.87 -16.15 -9.62
C LEU A 56 2.80 -16.51 -8.57
N LEU A 57 2.26 -15.50 -7.91
CA LEU A 57 1.14 -15.56 -6.98
C LEU A 57 -0.20 -15.47 -7.73
N ARG A 58 -1.17 -16.31 -7.32
CA ARG A 58 -2.58 -16.26 -7.74
C ARG A 58 -3.30 -15.06 -7.13
N ALA A 59 -4.26 -14.48 -7.84
CA ALA A 59 -4.91 -13.24 -7.42
C ALA A 59 -5.72 -13.38 -6.12
N SER A 60 -6.61 -14.38 -6.02
CA SER A 60 -7.51 -14.51 -4.86
C SER A 60 -7.78 -15.96 -4.44
N VAL A 61 -8.42 -16.15 -3.27
CA VAL A 61 -8.64 -17.47 -2.65
C VAL A 61 -9.90 -18.18 -3.14
N TYR A 62 -11.03 -17.48 -3.12
CA TYR A 62 -12.31 -18.17 -3.18
C TYR A 62 -12.67 -18.55 -4.63
N PRO A 63 -12.97 -19.83 -4.92
CA PRO A 63 -13.29 -20.31 -6.27
C PRO A 63 -14.59 -19.73 -6.85
N THR A 64 -15.27 -18.87 -6.09
CA THR A 64 -16.52 -18.19 -6.43
C THR A 64 -16.29 -16.82 -7.10
N THR A 65 -15.05 -16.34 -7.18
CA THR A 65 -14.71 -15.11 -7.90
C THR A 65 -13.96 -15.45 -9.18
N ASP A 66 -14.20 -14.69 -10.24
CA ASP A 66 -13.47 -14.85 -11.51
C ASP A 66 -11.95 -14.73 -11.31
N ASP A 67 -11.51 -13.97 -10.32
CA ASP A 67 -10.09 -13.71 -10.05
C ASP A 67 -9.38 -14.91 -9.42
N SER A 68 -10.11 -15.86 -8.83
CA SER A 68 -9.51 -17.11 -8.31
C SER A 68 -8.91 -18.01 -9.39
N TYR A 69 -9.23 -17.74 -10.66
CA TYR A 69 -8.66 -18.40 -11.84
C TYR A 69 -7.63 -17.53 -12.56
N LYS A 70 -7.17 -16.42 -11.94
CA LYS A 70 -6.30 -15.43 -12.57
C LYS A 70 -4.99 -15.22 -11.80
N ILE A 71 -3.99 -14.77 -12.54
CA ILE A 71 -2.72 -14.25 -12.05
C ILE A 71 -2.53 -12.88 -12.70
N PHE A 72 -2.48 -11.80 -11.91
CA PHE A 72 -2.12 -10.48 -12.43
C PHE A 72 -0.62 -10.20 -12.23
N VAL A 73 0.08 -9.97 -13.35
CA VAL A 73 1.54 -9.75 -13.34
C VAL A 73 1.93 -8.49 -12.58
N ALA A 74 1.15 -7.41 -12.69
CA ALA A 74 1.47 -6.11 -12.09
C ALA A 74 0.99 -6.04 -10.63
N ASN A 75 -0.26 -5.66 -10.39
CA ASN A 75 -0.75 -5.33 -9.05
C ASN A 75 -0.57 -6.46 -8.03
N ASP A 76 -0.89 -7.71 -8.37
CA ASP A 76 -0.70 -8.83 -7.44
C ASP A 76 0.78 -9.18 -7.27
N ASN A 77 1.52 -9.34 -8.38
CA ASN A 77 2.83 -9.97 -8.31
C ASN A 77 3.98 -8.99 -8.07
N VAL A 78 3.94 -7.79 -8.64
CA VAL A 78 4.94 -6.74 -8.33
C VAL A 78 4.81 -6.32 -6.88
N LEU A 79 3.59 -6.04 -6.39
CA LEU A 79 3.38 -5.69 -4.98
C LEU A 79 3.58 -6.91 -4.07
N GLY A 80 3.10 -8.09 -4.48
CA GLY A 80 3.23 -9.33 -3.73
C GLY A 80 4.66 -9.76 -3.49
N ALA A 81 5.53 -9.69 -4.49
CA ALA A 81 6.94 -9.99 -4.30
C ALA A 81 7.61 -9.04 -3.31
N ARG A 82 7.23 -7.75 -3.33
CA ARG A 82 7.74 -6.73 -2.40
C ARG A 82 7.21 -6.94 -0.99
N ALA A 83 5.94 -7.30 -0.85
CA ALA A 83 5.34 -7.66 0.42
C ALA A 83 6.01 -8.91 1.01
N LEU A 84 6.21 -9.98 0.22
CA LEU A 84 6.95 -11.17 0.62
C LEU A 84 8.37 -10.83 1.13
N ALA A 85 9.09 -9.94 0.44
CA ALA A 85 10.41 -9.49 0.86
C ALA A 85 10.38 -8.76 2.22
N VAL A 86 9.41 -7.85 2.41
CA VAL A 86 9.18 -7.13 3.69
C VAL A 86 8.84 -8.09 4.84
N LEU A 87 8.19 -9.19 4.52
CA LEU A 87 7.83 -10.24 5.47
C LEU A 87 8.95 -11.27 5.69
N GLY A 88 10.06 -11.19 4.93
CA GLY A 88 11.19 -12.11 5.05
C GLY A 88 10.93 -13.50 4.46
N SER A 89 10.02 -13.61 3.49
CA SER A 89 9.76 -14.87 2.80
C SER A 89 10.80 -15.13 1.70
N PRO A 90 11.33 -16.36 1.57
CA PRO A 90 12.28 -16.71 0.51
C PRO A 90 11.64 -16.68 -0.89
N LEU A 91 10.31 -16.84 -0.99
CA LEU A 91 9.60 -16.81 -2.29
C LEU A 91 9.63 -15.44 -2.97
N ALA A 92 10.01 -14.39 -2.23
CA ALA A 92 10.15 -13.06 -2.81
C ALA A 92 11.13 -13.04 -4.00
N ASP A 93 12.26 -13.75 -3.87
CA ASP A 93 13.30 -13.81 -4.90
C ASP A 93 12.85 -14.63 -6.12
N ASP A 94 12.08 -15.69 -5.90
CA ASP A 94 11.54 -16.54 -6.97
C ASP A 94 10.55 -15.74 -7.84
N VAL A 95 9.58 -15.06 -7.20
CA VAL A 95 8.61 -14.22 -7.92
C VAL A 95 9.32 -13.07 -8.63
N LEU A 96 10.29 -12.42 -7.97
CA LEU A 96 11.10 -11.36 -8.57
C LEU A 96 11.88 -11.82 -9.81
N THR A 97 12.48 -13.00 -9.73
CA THR A 97 13.24 -13.59 -10.83
C THR A 97 12.32 -13.82 -12.03
N THR A 98 11.14 -14.38 -11.80
CA THR A 98 10.12 -14.57 -12.85
C THR A 98 9.67 -13.23 -13.45
N LEU A 99 9.33 -12.24 -12.63
CA LEU A 99 8.94 -10.91 -13.09
C LEU A 99 10.01 -10.27 -13.97
N ASN A 100 11.27 -10.32 -13.56
CA ASN A 100 12.38 -9.70 -14.29
C ASN A 100 12.70 -10.44 -15.59
N ASN A 101 12.77 -11.77 -15.56
CA ASN A 101 13.21 -12.56 -16.70
C ASN A 101 12.13 -12.77 -17.75
N VAL A 102 10.86 -12.86 -17.34
CA VAL A 102 9.73 -13.20 -18.23
C VAL A 102 8.88 -11.98 -18.56
N TYR A 103 8.68 -11.08 -17.59
CA TYR A 103 7.70 -9.99 -17.70
C TYR A 103 8.31 -8.58 -17.69
N GLN A 104 9.62 -8.47 -17.93
CA GLN A 104 10.34 -7.18 -17.98
C GLN A 104 10.12 -6.33 -16.72
N GLY A 105 10.16 -6.99 -15.55
CA GLY A 105 9.90 -6.38 -14.24
C GLY A 105 8.42 -6.35 -13.83
N GLY A 106 7.49 -6.65 -14.76
CA GLY A 106 6.05 -6.73 -14.48
C GLY A 106 5.33 -5.40 -14.36
N PHE A 107 6.04 -4.29 -14.54
CA PHE A 107 5.51 -2.94 -14.31
C PHE A 107 4.35 -2.57 -15.24
N ASN A 108 3.42 -1.77 -14.72
CA ASN A 108 2.30 -1.16 -15.45
C ASN A 108 2.32 0.37 -15.47
N GLY A 109 3.24 1.03 -14.76
CA GLY A 109 3.39 2.49 -14.76
C GLY A 109 2.42 3.23 -13.85
N ARG A 110 1.84 2.52 -12.86
CA ARG A 110 0.97 3.10 -11.83
C ARG A 110 1.35 2.64 -10.44
N ILE A 111 1.36 1.33 -10.18
CA ILE A 111 1.57 0.78 -8.82
C ILE A 111 3.00 0.96 -8.31
N GLU A 112 3.95 1.24 -9.20
CA GLU A 112 5.36 1.42 -8.89
C GLU A 112 5.62 2.64 -8.00
N ILE A 113 4.68 3.58 -7.94
CA ILE A 113 4.73 4.71 -7.01
C ILE A 113 4.79 4.27 -5.55
N LEU A 114 4.17 3.12 -5.23
CA LEU A 114 4.25 2.49 -3.90
C LEU A 114 5.62 1.88 -3.61
N LEU A 115 6.49 1.81 -4.61
CA LEU A 115 7.88 1.35 -4.50
C LEU A 115 8.87 2.52 -4.61
N GLY A 116 8.37 3.77 -4.65
CA GLY A 116 9.17 4.99 -4.77
C GLY A 116 9.75 5.22 -6.17
N ILE A 117 9.11 4.63 -7.19
CA ILE A 117 9.43 4.86 -8.60
C ILE A 117 8.45 5.89 -9.15
N ASP A 118 8.99 6.86 -9.89
CA ASP A 118 8.23 7.97 -10.47
C ASP A 118 7.26 7.47 -11.55
N ILE A 119 6.10 8.13 -11.70
CA ILE A 119 5.10 7.82 -12.73
C ILE A 119 4.85 9.04 -13.62
N GLU A 120 4.17 8.89 -14.76
CA GLU A 120 4.01 9.99 -15.74
C GLU A 120 3.12 11.15 -15.25
N GLY A 121 2.63 11.11 -14.01
CA GLY A 121 1.73 12.12 -13.44
C GLY A 121 0.34 12.18 -14.08
N LYS A 122 0.04 11.30 -15.05
CA LYS A 122 -1.25 11.14 -15.73
C LYS A 122 -1.86 9.78 -15.43
N PHE A 123 -3.19 9.73 -15.45
CA PHE A 123 -3.94 8.50 -15.26
C PHE A 123 -4.79 8.21 -16.49
N TYR A 124 -4.87 6.94 -16.85
CA TYR A 124 -5.49 6.45 -18.07
C TYR A 124 -6.40 5.27 -17.75
N GLU A 125 -7.40 5.02 -18.58
CA GLU A 125 -8.28 3.86 -18.40
C GLU A 125 -7.49 2.54 -18.49
N PRO A 126 -7.67 1.60 -17.55
CA PRO A 126 -7.03 0.29 -17.62
C PRO A 126 -7.68 -0.59 -18.71
N TYR A 127 -6.89 -1.50 -19.25
CA TYR A 127 -7.35 -2.68 -19.96
C TYR A 127 -6.43 -3.86 -19.65
N PHE A 128 -6.90 -5.09 -19.89
CA PHE A 128 -6.17 -6.31 -19.57
C PHE A 128 -5.71 -7.01 -20.84
N ILE A 129 -4.44 -7.42 -20.86
CA ILE A 129 -3.87 -8.27 -21.91
C ILE A 129 -3.71 -9.67 -21.31
N GLU A 130 -4.26 -10.67 -22.00
CA GLU A 130 -3.99 -12.08 -21.71
C GLU A 130 -2.60 -12.46 -22.23
N LEU A 131 -1.75 -12.97 -21.34
CA LEU A 131 -0.38 -13.36 -21.67
C LEU A 131 -0.22 -14.87 -21.84
N GLY A 132 -1.18 -15.66 -21.36
CA GLY A 132 -1.19 -17.11 -21.52
C GLY A 132 -1.96 -17.82 -20.41
N THR A 133 -1.88 -19.14 -20.41
CA THR A 133 -2.50 -20.00 -19.40
C THR A 133 -1.50 -21.01 -18.85
N VAL A 134 -1.70 -21.42 -17.60
CA VAL A 134 -0.86 -22.40 -16.91
C VAL A 134 -1.73 -23.35 -16.09
N TYR A 135 -1.48 -24.65 -16.20
CA TYR A 135 -2.15 -25.64 -15.35
C TYR A 135 -1.44 -25.72 -14.01
N SER A 136 -2.17 -25.51 -12.91
CA SER A 136 -1.62 -25.70 -11.57
C SER A 136 -1.96 -27.10 -11.05
N SER A 137 -0.94 -27.92 -10.83
CA SER A 137 -1.10 -29.27 -10.29
C SER A 137 -1.64 -29.24 -8.86
N LYS A 138 -1.23 -28.23 -8.08
CA LYS A 138 -1.70 -27.98 -6.71
C LYS A 138 -3.21 -27.69 -6.65
N LEU A 139 -3.73 -26.97 -7.64
CA LEU A 139 -5.12 -26.53 -7.66
C LEU A 139 -6.03 -27.43 -8.51
N GLY A 140 -5.46 -28.18 -9.45
CA GLY A 140 -6.18 -29.07 -10.35
C GLY A 140 -6.88 -28.36 -11.52
N PHE A 141 -6.55 -27.11 -11.82
CA PHE A 141 -7.17 -26.33 -12.90
C PHE A 141 -6.22 -25.33 -13.57
N ASN A 142 -6.65 -24.78 -14.71
CA ASN A 142 -5.92 -23.75 -15.45
C ASN A 142 -6.12 -22.36 -14.85
N LEU A 143 -5.03 -21.61 -14.76
CA LEU A 143 -5.00 -20.20 -14.43
C LEU A 143 -4.68 -19.38 -15.68
N THR A 144 -5.35 -18.25 -15.85
CA THR A 144 -5.03 -17.30 -16.93
C THR A 144 -4.17 -16.16 -16.39
N ILE A 145 -3.09 -15.87 -17.10
CA ILE A 145 -2.13 -14.83 -16.74
C ILE A 145 -2.51 -13.56 -17.48
N TYR A 146 -2.77 -12.49 -16.71
CA TYR A 146 -3.12 -11.17 -17.23
C TYR A 146 -2.09 -10.12 -16.84
N LYS A 147 -1.96 -9.11 -17.69
CA LYS A 147 -1.29 -7.85 -17.34
C LYS A 147 -2.26 -6.70 -17.52
N GLU A 148 -2.46 -5.94 -16.44
CA GLU A 148 -3.12 -4.63 -16.52
C GLU A 148 -2.16 -3.64 -17.20
N VAL A 149 -2.68 -2.94 -18.19
CA VAL A 149 -1.99 -1.90 -18.96
C VAL A 149 -2.95 -0.72 -19.16
N TYR A 150 -2.41 0.41 -19.57
CA TYR A 150 -3.18 1.65 -19.63
C TYR A 150 -3.30 2.19 -21.05
N ASN A 151 -4.50 2.65 -21.41
CA ASN A 151 -4.77 3.22 -22.72
C ASN A 151 -4.42 4.71 -22.74
N GLU A 152 -3.26 5.06 -23.27
CA GLU A 152 -2.75 6.44 -23.37
C GLU A 152 -3.68 7.39 -24.18
N ASN A 153 -4.60 6.85 -24.98
CA ASN A 153 -5.59 7.65 -25.70
C ASN A 153 -6.85 7.97 -24.87
N LYS A 154 -6.94 7.44 -23.64
CA LYS A 154 -8.10 7.57 -22.75
C LYS A 154 -7.69 8.07 -21.38
N GLU A 155 -7.29 9.34 -21.33
CA GLU A 155 -6.93 10.01 -20.09
C GLU A 155 -8.14 10.18 -19.16
N MET A 156 -7.97 9.80 -17.89
CA MET A 156 -8.98 9.92 -16.84
C MET A 156 -8.96 11.32 -16.24
N THR A 157 -9.63 12.29 -16.85
CA THR A 157 -9.65 13.69 -16.37
C THR A 157 -10.31 13.88 -15.00
N ASN A 158 -11.06 12.89 -14.50
CA ASN A 158 -11.72 12.87 -13.19
C ASN A 158 -10.99 12.01 -12.15
N TRP A 159 -9.71 11.66 -12.37
CA TRP A 159 -8.93 10.82 -11.45
C TRP A 159 -8.94 11.32 -9.99
N TYR A 160 -9.03 12.65 -9.78
CA TYR A 160 -9.05 13.28 -8.46
C TYR A 160 -10.29 12.94 -7.61
N LYS A 161 -11.28 12.25 -8.20
CA LYS A 161 -12.46 11.71 -7.51
C LYS A 161 -12.26 10.30 -6.97
N TYR A 162 -11.13 9.66 -7.26
CA TYR A 162 -10.77 8.30 -6.83
C TYR A 162 -9.66 8.40 -5.79
N ALA A 163 -9.91 7.90 -4.58
CA ALA A 163 -9.03 8.14 -3.43
C ALA A 163 -7.64 7.51 -3.61
N ASP A 164 -7.56 6.36 -4.30
CA ASP A 164 -6.32 5.67 -4.63
C ASP A 164 -5.45 6.47 -5.62
N LEU A 165 -6.05 7.01 -6.69
CA LEU A 165 -5.33 7.85 -7.65
C LEU A 165 -4.87 9.17 -7.03
N VAL A 166 -5.65 9.72 -6.09
CA VAL A 166 -5.23 10.89 -5.29
C VAL A 166 -4.01 10.57 -4.43
N VAL A 167 -3.94 9.37 -3.84
CA VAL A 167 -2.73 8.94 -3.11
C VAL A 167 -1.54 8.82 -4.05
N TYR A 168 -1.72 8.17 -5.21
CA TYR A 168 -0.63 8.02 -6.18
C TYR A 168 -0.09 9.37 -6.63
N ARG A 169 -0.95 10.33 -6.96
CA ARG A 169 -0.51 11.69 -7.31
C ARG A 169 0.16 12.42 -6.14
N GLY A 170 -0.31 12.20 -4.92
CA GLY A 170 0.29 12.77 -3.73
C GLY A 170 1.70 12.25 -3.44
N LEU A 171 1.92 10.94 -3.63
CA LEU A 171 3.25 10.31 -3.50
C LEU A 171 4.20 10.74 -4.62
N ASP A 172 3.69 10.83 -5.85
CA ASP A 172 4.40 11.34 -7.03
C ASP A 172 4.90 12.77 -6.77
N SER A 173 4.03 13.62 -6.22
CA SER A 173 4.40 14.98 -5.79
C SER A 173 5.54 15.00 -4.76
N LEU A 174 5.64 14.01 -3.86
CA LEU A 174 6.78 13.90 -2.94
C LEU A 174 8.07 13.47 -3.67
N LEU A 175 7.98 12.59 -4.66
CA LEU A 175 9.13 12.18 -5.47
C LEU A 175 9.67 13.33 -6.33
N GLU A 176 8.77 14.20 -6.82
CA GLU A 176 9.09 15.44 -7.55
C GLU A 176 9.67 16.54 -6.64
N GLY A 177 9.71 16.35 -5.32
CA GLY A 177 10.24 17.36 -4.40
C GLY A 177 9.21 18.43 -3.97
N SER A 178 7.91 18.15 -4.09
CA SER A 178 6.83 19.07 -3.76
C SER A 178 5.96 18.60 -2.60
N ARG A 179 6.41 18.87 -1.36
CA ARG A 179 5.63 18.58 -0.14
C ARG A 179 4.30 19.31 -0.10
N SER A 180 4.28 20.59 -0.46
CA SER A 180 3.03 21.37 -0.45
C SER A 180 1.98 20.80 -1.40
N GLU A 181 2.40 20.24 -2.53
CA GLU A 181 1.48 19.60 -3.47
C GLU A 181 0.96 18.27 -2.92
N ALA A 182 1.84 17.45 -2.34
CA ALA A 182 1.44 16.24 -1.64
C ALA A 182 0.44 16.53 -0.50
N GLU A 183 0.66 17.59 0.29
CA GLU A 183 -0.27 18.03 1.34
C GLU A 183 -1.64 18.41 0.75
N ARG A 184 -1.68 19.10 -0.40
CA ARG A 184 -2.95 19.40 -1.10
C ARG A 184 -3.70 18.13 -1.49
N TRP A 185 -3.01 17.14 -2.03
CA TRP A 185 -3.62 15.85 -2.39
C TRP A 185 -4.06 15.06 -1.16
N PHE A 186 -3.31 15.11 -0.07
CA PHE A 186 -3.71 14.49 1.20
C PHE A 186 -5.00 15.09 1.75
N ILE A 187 -5.12 16.43 1.77
CA ILE A 187 -6.37 17.10 2.14
C ILE A 187 -7.50 16.73 1.16
N ASN A 188 -7.21 16.58 -0.13
CA ASN A 188 -8.23 16.17 -1.09
C ASN A 188 -8.75 14.76 -0.79
N MET A 189 -7.86 13.82 -0.46
CA MET A 189 -8.24 12.47 -0.06
C MET A 189 -9.15 12.48 1.18
N THR A 190 -8.79 13.26 2.20
CA THR A 190 -9.53 13.30 3.48
C THR A 190 -10.93 13.89 3.34
N LYS A 191 -11.20 14.73 2.32
CA LYS A 191 -12.58 15.19 1.99
C LYS A 191 -13.53 14.05 1.59
N SER A 192 -13.01 12.93 1.10
CA SER A 192 -13.83 11.77 0.79
C SER A 192 -14.14 10.91 2.02
N TRP A 193 -13.47 11.13 3.15
CA TRP A 193 -13.73 10.40 4.39
C TRP A 193 -15.06 10.83 5.00
N ASN A 194 -15.98 9.87 5.17
CA ASN A 194 -17.33 10.15 5.69
C ASN A 194 -17.57 9.62 7.12
N GLY A 195 -16.51 9.28 7.84
CA GLY A 195 -16.56 8.68 9.17
C GLY A 195 -16.41 7.16 9.19
N TYR A 196 -16.73 6.48 8.08
CA TYR A 196 -16.61 5.02 7.96
C TYR A 196 -15.55 4.57 6.97
N GLY A 197 -15.37 5.33 5.88
CA GLY A 197 -14.46 5.02 4.80
C GLY A 197 -14.31 6.16 3.81
N PHE A 198 -13.49 5.95 2.77
CA PHE A 198 -13.32 6.89 1.66
C PHE A 198 -14.49 6.73 0.67
N TYR A 199 -15.49 7.60 0.81
CA TYR A 199 -16.70 7.66 -0.02
C TYR A 199 -16.43 8.38 -1.35
N ASP A 200 -15.60 7.77 -2.17
CA ASP A 200 -15.14 8.30 -3.44
C ASP A 200 -16.04 7.88 -4.62
N GLU A 201 -15.65 8.18 -5.86
CA GLU A 201 -16.50 7.91 -7.03
C GLU A 201 -16.86 6.41 -7.18
N PHE A 202 -15.94 5.50 -6.83
CA PHE A 202 -16.22 4.07 -6.88
C PHE A 202 -17.35 3.67 -5.91
N VAL A 203 -17.29 4.17 -4.66
CA VAL A 203 -18.32 3.83 -3.67
C VAL A 203 -19.66 4.43 -4.05
N LYS A 204 -19.67 5.68 -4.55
CA LYS A 204 -20.89 6.35 -5.04
C LYS A 204 -21.56 5.56 -6.17
N ASN A 205 -20.78 5.13 -7.16
CA ASN A 205 -21.30 4.36 -8.29
C ASN A 205 -21.85 2.99 -7.84
N ASN A 206 -21.21 2.35 -6.86
CA ASN A 206 -21.73 1.11 -6.29
C ASN A 206 -23.04 1.33 -5.50
N GLU A 207 -23.12 2.41 -4.73
CA GLU A 207 -24.34 2.76 -4.00
C GLU A 207 -25.50 3.06 -4.96
N GLU A 208 -25.26 3.82 -6.02
CA GLU A 208 -26.26 4.13 -7.03
C GLU A 208 -26.75 2.86 -7.74
N LYS A 209 -25.82 1.95 -8.09
CA LYS A 209 -26.14 0.74 -8.85
C LYS A 209 -26.79 -0.37 -8.01
N TYR A 210 -26.37 -0.52 -6.76
CA TYR A 210 -26.72 -1.69 -5.93
C TYR A 210 -27.40 -1.31 -4.60
N GLY A 211 -27.57 -0.03 -4.30
CA GLY A 211 -28.18 0.45 -3.06
C GLY A 211 -27.31 0.24 -1.81
N LYS A 212 -26.00 0.00 -1.98
CA LYS A 212 -25.09 -0.29 -0.88
C LYS A 212 -23.75 0.44 -1.00
N LYS A 213 -23.27 0.97 0.13
CA LYS A 213 -21.93 1.56 0.25
C LYS A 213 -20.91 0.47 0.48
N LEU A 214 -20.22 0.07 -0.59
CA LEU A 214 -19.13 -0.90 -0.55
C LEU A 214 -17.80 -0.16 -0.57
N TYR A 215 -17.10 -0.17 0.55
CA TYR A 215 -15.79 0.46 0.71
C TYR A 215 -14.67 -0.56 0.53
N GLN A 216 -13.51 -0.10 0.06
CA GLN A 216 -12.35 -0.96 -0.15
C GLN A 216 -11.31 -0.79 0.96
N VAL A 217 -10.84 -1.91 1.53
CA VAL A 217 -9.87 -1.91 2.63
C VAL A 217 -8.52 -1.37 2.19
N TYR A 218 -8.08 -1.65 0.96
CA TYR A 218 -6.78 -1.16 0.47
C TYR A 218 -6.71 0.38 0.47
N LYS A 219 -7.82 1.11 0.37
CA LYS A 219 -7.83 2.59 0.47
C LYS A 219 -7.50 3.07 1.88
N CYS A 220 -7.86 2.31 2.92
CA CYS A 220 -7.40 2.55 4.28
C CYS A 220 -5.89 2.33 4.39
N ALA A 221 -5.36 1.29 3.75
CA ALA A 221 -3.93 1.03 3.72
C ALA A 221 -3.16 2.12 2.96
N LEU A 222 -3.67 2.58 1.82
CA LEU A 222 -3.10 3.70 1.06
C LEU A 222 -3.11 5.00 1.85
N PHE A 223 -4.16 5.27 2.65
CA PHE A 223 -4.15 6.41 3.56
C PHE A 223 -3.04 6.31 4.60
N VAL A 224 -2.89 5.16 5.26
CA VAL A 224 -1.82 4.91 6.25
C VAL A 224 -0.45 5.07 5.59
N TYR A 225 -0.29 4.54 4.39
CA TYR A 225 0.93 4.67 3.59
C TYR A 225 1.26 6.15 3.34
N PHE A 226 0.30 6.92 2.81
CA PHE A 226 0.54 8.32 2.47
C PHE A 226 0.75 9.20 3.71
N TYR A 227 0.02 8.93 4.78
CA TYR A 227 0.23 9.55 6.09
C TYR A 227 1.68 9.36 6.55
N ARG A 228 2.20 8.12 6.50
CA ARG A 228 3.59 7.82 6.88
C ARG A 228 4.59 8.54 5.97
N ALA A 229 4.33 8.60 4.65
CA ALA A 229 5.21 9.30 3.73
C ALA A 229 5.30 10.81 4.06
N LEU A 230 4.16 11.45 4.34
CA LEU A 230 4.11 12.85 4.75
C LEU A 230 4.74 13.10 6.13
N TYR A 231 4.60 12.16 7.06
CA TYR A 231 5.30 12.22 8.34
C TYR A 231 6.81 12.33 8.14
N TYR A 232 7.37 11.45 7.30
CA TYR A 232 8.79 11.46 6.98
C TYR A 232 9.23 12.60 6.07
N ALA A 233 8.28 13.30 5.42
CA ALA A 233 8.51 14.58 4.74
C ALA A 233 8.42 15.80 5.69
N ASN A 234 8.35 15.59 7.01
CA ASN A 234 8.17 16.63 8.03
C ASN A 234 6.91 17.47 7.80
N SER A 235 5.81 16.85 7.38
CA SER A 235 4.51 17.52 7.27
C SER A 235 3.77 17.44 8.61
N ASP A 236 3.35 18.59 9.14
CA ASP A 236 2.57 18.64 10.38
C ASP A 236 1.05 18.49 10.15
N ILE A 237 0.57 18.68 8.91
CA ILE A 237 -0.87 18.68 8.60
C ILE A 237 -1.55 17.34 8.92
N ILE A 238 -0.80 16.26 8.83
CA ILE A 238 -1.28 14.90 9.08
C ILE A 238 -1.82 14.74 10.51
N ARG A 239 -1.34 15.53 11.48
CA ARG A 239 -1.74 15.43 12.89
C ARG A 239 -3.23 15.68 13.09
N ASP A 240 -3.84 16.54 12.27
CA ASP A 240 -5.27 16.84 12.32
C ASP A 240 -6.14 15.64 11.89
N TYR A 241 -5.54 14.66 11.22
CA TYR A 241 -6.22 13.49 10.65
C TYR A 241 -5.89 12.19 11.39
N ASN A 242 -5.35 12.28 12.62
CA ASN A 242 -5.07 11.12 13.48
C ASN A 242 -6.29 10.22 13.74
N HIS A 243 -7.48 10.81 13.74
CA HIS A 243 -8.73 10.06 13.90
C HIS A 243 -9.02 9.16 12.69
N ILE A 244 -8.75 9.63 11.47
CA ILE A 244 -8.84 8.82 10.23
C ILE A 244 -7.78 7.72 10.25
N LEU A 245 -6.54 8.05 10.63
CA LEU A 245 -5.45 7.07 10.75
C LEU A 245 -5.84 5.94 11.69
N SER A 246 -6.34 6.29 12.89
CA SER A 246 -6.75 5.32 13.90
C SER A 246 -7.87 4.41 13.39
N LYS A 247 -8.87 4.98 12.70
CA LYS A 247 -9.99 4.19 12.15
C LYS A 247 -9.56 3.31 10.97
N CYS A 248 -8.67 3.79 10.11
CA CYS A 248 -8.10 2.98 9.02
C CYS A 248 -7.37 1.76 9.58
N LEU A 249 -6.57 1.93 10.63
CA LEU A 249 -5.85 0.81 11.28
C LEU A 249 -6.82 -0.20 11.90
N GLU A 250 -7.87 0.28 12.59
CA GLU A 250 -8.93 -0.58 13.13
C GLU A 250 -9.59 -1.41 12.02
N ILE A 251 -9.98 -0.78 10.91
CA ILE A 251 -10.60 -1.46 9.76
C ILE A 251 -9.65 -2.50 9.17
N ILE A 252 -8.37 -2.17 8.97
CA ILE A 252 -7.38 -3.10 8.43
C ILE A 252 -7.22 -4.32 9.33
N VAL A 253 -7.20 -4.13 10.66
CA VAL A 253 -7.11 -5.24 11.62
C VAL A 253 -8.39 -6.08 11.61
N MET A 254 -9.57 -5.46 11.60
CA MET A 254 -10.84 -6.17 11.47
C MET A 254 -10.92 -6.98 10.17
N ALA A 255 -10.33 -6.47 9.09
CA ALA A 255 -10.34 -7.10 7.78
C ALA A 255 -9.37 -8.28 7.64
N GLN A 256 -8.50 -8.53 8.62
CA GLN A 256 -7.66 -9.71 8.58
C GLN A 256 -8.47 -10.96 8.89
N ASP A 257 -8.49 -11.89 7.95
CA ASP A 257 -9.14 -13.18 8.12
C ASP A 257 -8.35 -14.05 9.12
N SER A 258 -9.07 -14.61 10.10
CA SER A 258 -8.47 -15.37 11.19
C SER A 258 -7.99 -16.77 10.80
N GLU A 259 -8.44 -17.30 9.66
CA GLU A 259 -8.13 -18.65 9.19
C GLU A 259 -7.02 -18.64 8.14
N TYR A 260 -7.22 -17.86 7.07
CA TYR A 260 -6.32 -17.75 5.93
C TYR A 260 -5.24 -16.68 6.14
N GLY A 261 -5.47 -15.71 7.03
CA GLY A 261 -4.50 -14.67 7.37
C GLY A 261 -4.42 -13.48 6.41
N SER A 262 -5.11 -13.56 5.27
CA SER A 262 -5.22 -12.49 4.27
C SER A 262 -6.02 -11.30 4.78
N ILE A 263 -6.01 -10.22 4.01
CA ILE A 263 -6.94 -9.10 4.16
C ILE A 263 -8.12 -9.26 3.20
N HIS A 264 -9.33 -9.14 3.72
CA HIS A 264 -10.56 -8.99 2.93
C HIS A 264 -10.56 -7.68 2.12
N THR A 265 -11.05 -7.72 0.88
CA THR A 265 -11.00 -6.56 -0.03
C THR A 265 -11.94 -5.44 0.36
N ASP A 266 -13.09 -5.75 0.97
CA ASP A 266 -14.19 -4.81 1.10
C ASP A 266 -14.82 -4.79 2.51
N TYR A 267 -15.60 -3.75 2.77
CA TYR A 267 -16.50 -3.70 3.92
C TYR A 267 -17.72 -2.84 3.61
N GLU A 268 -18.80 -3.12 4.32
CA GLU A 268 -20.05 -2.37 4.26
C GLU A 268 -20.34 -1.73 5.61
N VAL A 269 -21.17 -0.68 5.60
CA VAL A 269 -21.69 -0.08 6.83
C VAL A 269 -23.16 -0.44 6.96
N ARG A 270 -23.51 -1.26 7.95
CA ARG A 270 -24.88 -1.71 8.22
C ARG A 270 -25.28 -1.24 9.60
N ASN A 271 -26.35 -0.42 9.68
CA ASN A 271 -26.84 0.14 10.96
C ASN A 271 -25.75 0.88 11.78
N GLY A 272 -24.80 1.52 11.11
CA GLY A 272 -23.67 2.21 11.75
C GLY A 272 -22.51 1.31 12.16
N GLU A 273 -22.57 0.01 11.86
CA GLU A 273 -21.51 -0.96 12.14
C GLU A 273 -20.75 -1.34 10.88
N ILE A 274 -19.44 -1.55 11.01
CA ILE A 274 -18.58 -2.02 9.92
C ILE A 274 -18.69 -3.54 9.85
N VAL A 275 -19.05 -4.05 8.68
CA VAL A 275 -19.12 -5.47 8.38
C VAL A 275 -18.12 -5.79 7.27
N ILE A 276 -17.13 -6.61 7.59
CA ILE A 276 -16.10 -7.04 6.64
C ILE A 276 -16.72 -7.98 5.59
N THR A 277 -16.36 -7.76 4.32
CA THR A 277 -16.90 -8.48 3.16
C THR A 277 -15.83 -8.62 2.08
N GLY A 278 -16.19 -9.15 0.91
CA GLY A 278 -15.25 -9.26 -0.21
C GLY A 278 -14.32 -10.46 -0.10
N ASP A 279 -13.67 -10.77 -1.22
CA ASP A 279 -12.70 -11.86 -1.32
C ASP A 279 -11.39 -11.45 -0.63
N MET A 280 -10.53 -12.43 -0.39
CA MET A 280 -9.16 -12.22 0.07
C MET A 280 -8.25 -12.27 -1.15
N ASN A 281 -7.47 -11.22 -1.38
CA ASN A 281 -6.59 -11.13 -2.54
C ASN A 281 -5.16 -10.69 -2.21
N VAL A 282 -4.26 -10.99 -3.15
CA VAL A 282 -2.83 -10.68 -3.05
C VAL A 282 -2.60 -9.18 -3.08
N GLU A 283 -3.21 -8.43 -4.00
CA GLU A 283 -3.06 -6.97 -4.09
C GLU A 283 -3.35 -6.25 -2.77
N THR A 284 -4.56 -6.43 -2.20
CA THR A 284 -4.97 -5.74 -0.96
C THR A 284 -4.06 -6.10 0.20
N THR A 285 -3.74 -7.40 0.34
CA THR A 285 -2.84 -7.87 1.39
C THR A 285 -1.44 -7.28 1.23
N SER A 286 -0.95 -7.19 -0.01
CA SER A 286 0.36 -6.62 -0.30
C SER A 286 0.41 -5.13 0.01
N ILE A 287 -0.62 -4.35 -0.37
CA ILE A 287 -0.70 -2.92 -0.04
C ILE A 287 -0.72 -2.71 1.48
N VAL A 288 -1.46 -3.53 2.23
CA VAL A 288 -1.45 -3.50 3.71
C VAL A 288 -0.06 -3.76 4.26
N VAL A 289 0.64 -4.79 3.76
CA VAL A 289 2.01 -5.11 4.19
C VAL A 289 2.96 -3.95 3.90
N LEU A 290 2.89 -3.38 2.70
CA LEU A 290 3.74 -2.25 2.31
C LEU A 290 3.44 -1.01 3.15
N ALA A 291 2.16 -0.72 3.41
CA ALA A 291 1.72 0.41 4.22
C ALA A 291 2.16 0.33 5.68
N LEU A 292 2.17 -0.86 6.28
CA LEU A 292 2.42 -1.04 7.72
C LEU A 292 3.85 -1.45 8.05
N TYR A 293 4.47 -2.30 7.22
CA TYR A 293 5.71 -2.99 7.57
C TYR A 293 6.91 -2.61 6.71
N SER A 294 6.71 -1.96 5.56
CA SER A 294 7.83 -1.54 4.72
C SER A 294 8.41 -0.20 5.14
N ASN A 295 9.61 0.08 4.63
CA ASN A 295 10.27 1.38 4.67
C ASN A 295 9.97 2.26 3.44
N TYR A 296 9.13 1.81 2.50
CA TYR A 296 8.84 2.58 1.29
C TYR A 296 8.22 3.97 1.57
N PRO A 297 7.23 4.11 2.48
CA PRO A 297 6.72 5.44 2.84
C PRO A 297 7.82 6.38 3.36
N GLU A 298 8.71 5.86 4.21
CA GLU A 298 9.83 6.62 4.75
C GLU A 298 10.82 7.04 3.68
N MET A 299 11.16 6.12 2.77
CA MET A 299 12.06 6.39 1.65
C MET A 299 11.51 7.50 0.75
N ILE A 300 10.22 7.44 0.42
CA ILE A 300 9.54 8.47 -0.38
C ILE A 300 9.54 9.81 0.36
N GLY A 301 9.13 9.83 1.63
CA GLY A 301 9.09 11.04 2.45
C GLY A 301 10.45 11.71 2.63
N LYS A 302 11.51 10.93 2.89
CA LYS A 302 12.87 11.45 3.10
C LYS A 302 13.53 11.97 1.82
N ARG A 303 13.05 11.58 0.63
CA ARG A 303 13.58 12.09 -0.64
C ARG A 303 13.42 13.61 -0.77
N MET A 304 12.45 14.18 -0.06
CA MET A 304 12.22 15.63 0.08
C MET A 304 13.29 16.40 0.86
N ILE A 305 14.13 15.72 1.65
CA ILE A 305 15.05 16.35 2.62
C ILE A 305 16.47 16.47 2.03
N LYS A 306 16.68 16.03 0.79
CA LYS A 306 17.96 16.18 0.08
C LYS A 306 18.04 17.50 -0.67
#